data_AF-A0A843EKW4-F1
#
_entry.id   AF-A0A843EKW4-F1
#
_cell.length_a   1.000
_cell.length_b   1.000
_cell.length_c   1.000
_cell.angle_alpha   90.00
_cell.angle_beta   90.00
_cell.angle_gamma   90.00
#
_symmetry.space_group_name_H-M   'P 1'
#
loop_
_entity.id
_entity.type
_entity.pdbx_description
1 polymer ?
#
loop_
_entity_poly.entity_id
_entity_poly.type
_entity_poly.pdbx_seq_one_letter_code
_entity_poly.pdbx_strand_id
1 'polypeptide(L)'
;SNILFLKGSCLIKLQKHKEAVQTLDECIERYSDNPYETIFELENAYHNKGVALHALEEDDEALEAFSLALGINPNYHYTYYEIGIIQEDREKYESALKNYEKFLEFDNTDSEVVEAKERVEKLI
;
A
#
# COMPACT_ATOMS: atom_id res chain seq x y z
N SER A 1 4.09 -8.56 17.69
CA SER A 1 2.91 -8.01 17.03
C SER A 1 2.39 -6.84 17.82
N ASN A 2 2.54 -5.63 17.31
CA ASN A 2 1.93 -4.45 17.90
C ASN A 2 0.41 -4.49 17.77
N ILE A 3 -0.26 -4.27 18.91
CA ILE A 3 -1.71 -4.26 19.05
C ILE A 3 -2.34 -3.18 18.14
N LEU A 4 -1.67 -2.03 17.95
CA LEU A 4 -2.14 -0.94 17.11
C LEU A 4 -2.15 -1.31 15.63
N PHE A 5 -1.07 -1.90 15.12
CA PHE A 5 -1.02 -2.40 13.74
C PHE A 5 -2.12 -3.44 13.46
N LEU A 6 -2.27 -4.42 14.37
CA LEU A 6 -3.32 -5.44 14.24
C LEU A 6 -4.72 -4.82 14.28
N LYS A 7 -4.94 -3.84 15.17
CA LYS A 7 -6.19 -3.09 15.26
C LYS A 7 -6.46 -2.32 13.97
N GLY A 8 -5.47 -1.61 13.42
CA GLY A 8 -5.57 -0.90 12.14
C GLY A 8 -5.97 -1.85 11.00
N SER A 9 -5.29 -2.99 10.89
CA SER A 9 -5.62 -4.05 9.92
C SER A 9 -7.07 -4.54 10.06
N CYS A 10 -7.53 -4.75 11.29
CA CYS A 10 -8.91 -5.15 11.56
C CYS A 10 -9.91 -4.06 11.17
N LEU A 11 -9.59 -2.79 11.41
CA LEU A 11 -10.46 -1.66 11.06
C LEU A 11 -10.63 -1.50 9.55
N ILE A 12 -9.58 -1.77 8.76
CA ILE A 12 -9.67 -1.83 7.29
C ILE A 12 -10.68 -2.90 6.87
N LYS A 13 -10.57 -4.12 7.43
CA LYS A 13 -11.50 -5.22 7.14
C LYS A 13 -12.94 -4.91 7.56
N LEU A 14 -13.12 -4.06 8.57
CA LEU A 14 -14.43 -3.58 9.03
C LEU A 14 -14.93 -2.34 8.26
N GLN A 15 -14.23 -1.90 7.22
CA GLN A 15 -14.53 -0.70 6.42
C GLN A 15 -14.56 0.60 7.25
N LYS A 16 -13.90 0.60 8.41
CA LYS A 16 -13.76 1.75 9.29
C LYS A 16 -12.48 2.51 8.94
N HIS A 17 -12.39 2.96 7.69
CA HIS A 17 -11.14 3.47 7.11
C HIS A 17 -10.58 4.69 7.87
N LYS A 18 -11.42 5.64 8.29
CA LYS A 18 -10.97 6.80 9.10
C LYS A 18 -10.36 6.39 10.44
N GLU A 19 -11.00 5.46 11.15
CA GLU A 19 -10.47 4.93 12.42
C GLU A 19 -9.18 4.13 12.18
N ALA A 20 -9.08 3.43 11.04
CA ALA A 20 -7.89 2.70 10.65
C ALA A 20 -6.71 3.64 10.45
N VAL A 21 -6.88 4.72 9.68
CA VAL A 21 -5.84 5.74 9.46
C VAL A 21 -5.36 6.31 10.79
N GLN A 22 -6.27 6.75 11.65
CA GLN A 22 -5.92 7.27 12.98
C GLN A 22 -5.13 6.27 13.83
N THR A 23 -5.58 5.01 13.86
CA THR A 23 -4.89 3.95 14.63
C THR A 23 -3.51 3.64 14.06
N LEU A 24 -3.35 3.72 12.73
CA LEU A 24 -2.08 3.48 12.06
C LEU A 24 -1.12 4.67 12.23
N ASP A 25 -1.61 5.89 12.26
CA ASP A 25 -0.83 7.08 12.61
C ASP A 25 -0.29 6.99 14.05
N GLU A 26 -1.13 6.63 15.01
CA GLU A 26 -0.70 6.36 16.40
C GLU A 26 0.37 5.25 16.45
N CYS A 27 0.22 4.23 15.59
CA CYS A 27 1.21 3.15 15.48
C CYS A 27 2.55 3.67 14.96
N ILE A 28 2.54 4.49 13.91
CA ILE A 28 3.73 5.08 13.27
C ILE A 28 4.43 6.05 14.23
N GLU A 29 3.68 6.95 14.87
CA GLU A 29 4.21 7.92 15.83
C GLU A 29 4.92 7.23 17.00
N ARG A 30 4.32 6.18 17.55
CA ARG A 30 4.94 5.39 18.62
C ARG A 30 6.28 4.77 18.22
N TYR A 31 6.49 4.54 16.92
CA TYR A 31 7.75 4.02 16.39
C TYR A 31 8.79 5.08 16.06
N SER A 32 8.39 6.35 15.92
CA SER A 32 9.35 7.45 15.78
C SER A 32 10.31 7.55 16.98
N ASP A 33 9.88 7.09 18.15
CA ASP A 33 10.67 7.11 19.39
C ASP A 33 11.63 5.91 19.55
N ASN A 34 11.45 4.80 18.82
CA ASN A 34 12.31 3.60 18.94
C ASN A 34 12.46 2.84 17.60
N PRO A 35 13.41 3.24 16.73
CA PRO A 35 13.53 2.74 15.37
C PRO A 35 14.20 1.36 15.23
N TYR A 36 14.84 0.83 16.29
CA TYR A 36 15.69 -0.37 16.16
C TYR A 36 14.95 -1.70 16.26
N GLU A 37 13.71 -1.72 16.78
CA GLU A 37 13.02 -2.97 17.12
C GLU A 37 11.95 -3.40 16.10
N THR A 38 11.59 -2.52 15.14
CA THR A 38 10.29 -2.63 14.46
C THR A 38 10.27 -2.16 13.02
N ILE A 39 11.40 -2.27 12.32
CA ILE A 39 11.50 -1.90 10.89
C ILE A 39 10.47 -2.65 10.04
N PHE A 40 10.14 -3.92 10.38
CA PHE A 40 9.16 -4.76 9.66
C PHE A 40 7.68 -4.42 9.95
N GLU A 41 7.37 -3.74 11.04
CA GLU A 41 5.98 -3.35 11.30
C GLU A 41 5.66 -1.98 10.68
N LEU A 42 6.68 -1.20 10.34
CA LEU A 42 6.53 0.17 9.85
C LEU A 42 6.15 0.22 8.38
N GLU A 43 6.76 -0.59 7.50
CA GLU A 43 6.32 -0.68 6.10
C GLU A 43 4.89 -1.19 5.98
N ASN A 44 4.52 -2.17 6.81
CA ASN A 44 3.18 -2.73 6.85
C ASN A 44 2.15 -1.69 7.36
N ALA A 45 2.53 -0.88 8.36
CA ALA A 45 1.68 0.20 8.86
C ALA A 45 1.44 1.29 7.81
N TYR A 46 2.49 1.73 7.11
CA TYR A 46 2.38 2.70 6.02
C TYR A 46 1.57 2.16 4.84
N HIS A 47 1.76 0.90 4.46
CA HIS A 47 0.96 0.27 3.41
C HIS A 47 -0.52 0.20 3.79
N ASN A 48 -0.83 -0.30 4.99
CA ASN A 48 -2.22 -0.35 5.45
C ASN A 48 -2.85 1.05 5.56
N LYS A 49 -2.04 2.07 5.90
CA LYS A 49 -2.50 3.46 5.91
C LYS A 49 -2.85 3.90 4.49
N GLY A 50 -2.00 3.59 3.51
CA GLY A 50 -2.26 3.85 2.09
C GLY A 50 -3.55 3.19 1.60
N VAL A 51 -3.77 1.90 1.90
CA VAL A 51 -5.01 1.18 1.56
C VAL A 51 -6.24 1.85 2.19
N ALA A 52 -6.14 2.27 3.45
CA ALA A 52 -7.24 2.95 4.12
C ALA A 52 -7.52 4.35 3.54
N LEU A 53 -6.49 5.09 3.13
CA LEU A 53 -6.61 6.40 2.49
C LEU A 53 -7.20 6.30 1.08
N HIS A 54 -6.75 5.33 0.28
CA HIS A 54 -7.33 5.08 -1.04
C HIS A 54 -8.82 4.72 -0.94
N ALA A 55 -9.21 3.91 0.05
CA ALA A 55 -10.63 3.63 0.32
C ALA A 55 -11.43 4.87 0.80
N LEU A 56 -10.76 5.96 1.17
CA LEU A 56 -11.36 7.26 1.49
C LEU A 56 -11.32 8.24 0.31
N GLU A 57 -10.86 7.81 -0.87
CA GLU A 57 -10.61 8.64 -2.05
C GLU A 57 -9.51 9.71 -1.83
N GLU A 58 -8.65 9.51 -0.83
CA GLU A 58 -7.48 10.35 -0.50
C GLU A 58 -6.22 9.79 -1.18
N ASP A 59 -6.25 9.72 -2.51
CA ASP A 59 -5.25 9.02 -3.32
C ASP A 59 -3.84 9.62 -3.25
N ASP A 60 -3.69 10.94 -3.10
CA ASP A 60 -2.38 11.58 -3.06
C ASP A 60 -1.65 11.22 -1.75
N GLU A 61 -2.37 11.27 -0.63
CA GLU A 61 -1.90 10.85 0.68
C GLU A 61 -1.66 9.34 0.72
N ALA A 62 -2.49 8.55 0.02
CA ALA A 62 -2.27 7.10 -0.12
C ALA A 62 -0.95 6.80 -0.83
N LEU A 63 -0.67 7.47 -1.95
CA LEU A 63 0.58 7.34 -2.70
C LEU A 63 1.79 7.78 -1.87
N GLU A 64 1.67 8.82 -1.05
CA GLU A 64 2.73 9.21 -0.12
C GLU A 64 3.00 8.11 0.92
N ALA A 65 1.95 7.56 1.54
CA ALA A 65 2.08 6.46 2.49
C ALA A 65 2.72 5.22 1.85
N PHE A 66 2.30 4.85 0.63
CA PHE A 66 2.92 3.75 -0.12
C PHE A 66 4.39 4.02 -0.46
N SER A 67 4.75 5.25 -0.82
CA SER A 67 6.15 5.62 -1.05
C SER A 67 7.00 5.48 0.21
N LEU A 68 6.45 5.81 1.37
CA LEU A 68 7.15 5.63 2.65
C LEU A 68 7.32 4.13 2.98
N ALA A 69 6.30 3.32 2.72
CA ALA A 69 6.39 1.86 2.87
C ALA A 69 7.51 1.26 2.01
N LEU A 70 7.56 1.63 0.72
CA LEU A 70 8.60 1.17 -0.20
C LEU A 70 9.98 1.75 0.11
N GLY A 71 10.06 2.94 0.73
CA GLY A 71 11.30 3.51 1.23
C GLY A 71 11.91 2.71 2.39
N ILE A 72 11.07 2.04 3.19
CA ILE A 72 11.48 1.15 4.27
C ILE A 72 11.81 -0.24 3.73
N ASN A 73 10.91 -0.80 2.89
CA ASN A 73 11.06 -2.11 2.29
C ASN A 73 10.72 -2.08 0.78
N PRO A 74 11.74 -1.93 -0.08
CA PRO A 74 11.55 -1.89 -1.53
C PRO A 74 10.99 -3.20 -2.13
N ASN A 75 11.02 -4.30 -1.37
CA ASN A 75 10.56 -5.62 -1.80
C ASN A 75 9.12 -5.90 -1.39
N TYR A 76 8.41 -4.93 -0.79
CA TYR A 76 7.03 -5.12 -0.34
C TYR A 76 6.05 -5.03 -1.51
N HIS A 77 6.03 -6.10 -2.31
CA HIS A 77 5.43 -6.12 -3.64
C HIS A 77 3.95 -5.75 -3.70
N TYR A 78 3.14 -6.12 -2.69
CA TYR A 78 1.73 -5.71 -2.58
C TYR A 78 1.54 -4.18 -2.67
N THR A 79 2.52 -3.39 -2.22
CA THR A 79 2.45 -1.93 -2.35
C THR A 79 2.53 -1.46 -3.80
N TYR A 80 3.28 -2.14 -4.66
CA TYR A 80 3.29 -1.80 -6.09
C TYR A 80 1.94 -2.09 -6.73
N TYR A 81 1.25 -3.17 -6.34
CA TYR A 81 -0.08 -3.45 -6.86
C TYR A 81 -1.08 -2.34 -6.52
N GLU A 82 -1.14 -1.90 -5.26
CA GLU A 82 -2.02 -0.79 -4.83
C GLU A 82 -1.69 0.53 -5.55
N ILE A 83 -0.40 0.85 -5.72
CA ILE A 83 0.01 2.02 -6.53
C ILE A 83 -0.47 1.85 -7.98
N GLY A 84 -0.35 0.64 -8.54
CA GLY A 84 -0.80 0.32 -9.90
C GLY A 84 -2.28 0.63 -10.10
N ILE A 85 -3.14 0.21 -9.17
CA ILE A 85 -4.59 0.49 -9.18
C ILE A 85 -4.84 1.99 -9.21
N ILE A 86 -4.24 2.75 -8.27
CA ILE A 86 -4.44 4.21 -8.19
C ILE A 86 -4.00 4.91 -9.49
N GLN A 87 -2.91 4.45 -10.12
CA GLN A 87 -2.45 5.04 -11.37
C GLN A 87 -3.33 4.64 -12.56
N GLU A 88 -3.90 3.43 -12.57
CA GLU A 88 -4.89 2.99 -13.58
C GLU A 88 -6.16 3.84 -13.47
N ASP A 89 -6.67 4.07 -12.26
CA ASP A 89 -7.84 4.94 -11.99
C ASP A 89 -7.61 6.39 -12.43
N ARG A 90 -6.35 6.84 -12.39
CA ARG A 90 -5.92 8.17 -12.86
C ARG A 90 -5.56 8.22 -14.35
N GLU A 91 -5.84 7.16 -15.11
CA GLU A 91 -5.51 6.99 -16.53
C GLU A 91 -4.00 7.14 -16.85
N LYS A 92 -3.13 6.95 -15.85
CA LYS A 92 -1.66 6.99 -15.99
C LYS A 92 -1.13 5.59 -16.30
N TYR A 93 -1.55 5.05 -17.44
CA TYR A 93 -1.37 3.66 -17.82
C TYR A 93 0.10 3.21 -17.85
N GLU A 94 1.04 4.01 -18.33
CA GLU A 94 2.46 3.63 -18.32
C GLU A 94 3.01 3.50 -16.90
N SER A 95 2.53 4.33 -15.97
CA SER A 95 2.91 4.25 -14.56
C SER A 95 2.28 3.03 -13.87
N ALA A 96 1.02 2.73 -14.17
CA ALA A 96 0.33 1.53 -13.67
C ALA A 96 1.04 0.25 -14.15
N LEU A 97 1.33 0.17 -15.45
CA LEU A 97 2.04 -0.96 -16.08
C LEU A 97 3.38 -1.23 -15.38
N LYS A 98 4.18 -0.19 -15.15
CA LYS A 98 5.48 -0.32 -14.47
C LYS A 98 5.34 -0.90 -13.05
N ASN A 99 4.30 -0.52 -12.32
CA ASN A 99 4.07 -1.01 -10.97
C ASN A 99 3.58 -2.46 -10.96
N TYR A 100 2.68 -2.84 -11.88
CA TYR A 100 2.27 -4.24 -12.04
C TYR A 100 3.44 -5.13 -12.45
N GLU A 101 4.29 -4.69 -13.38
CA GLU A 101 5.52 -5.40 -13.72
C GLU A 101 6.43 -5.58 -12.51
N LYS A 102 6.56 -4.53 -11.68
CA LYS A 102 7.38 -4.58 -10.48
C LYS A 102 6.82 -5.56 -9.45
N PHE A 103 5.50 -5.66 -9.28
CA PHE A 103 4.88 -6.69 -8.45
C PHE A 103 5.21 -8.09 -8.97
N LEU A 104 5.06 -8.31 -10.29
CA LEU A 104 5.24 -9.62 -10.93
C LEU A 104 6.70 -10.09 -10.94
N GLU A 105 7.68 -9.20 -10.71
CA GLU A 105 9.06 -9.62 -10.44
C GLU A 105 9.18 -10.47 -9.15
N PHE A 106 8.26 -10.32 -8.19
CA PHE A 106 8.25 -11.03 -6.92
C PHE A 106 7.24 -12.17 -6.88
N ASP A 107 6.02 -11.96 -7.41
CA ASP A 107 5.00 -12.99 -7.57
C ASP A 107 4.48 -12.99 -9.00
N ASN A 108 5.09 -13.82 -9.85
CA ASN A 108 4.74 -13.93 -11.26
C ASN A 108 3.52 -14.84 -11.53
N THR A 109 2.89 -15.37 -10.48
CA THR A 109 1.74 -16.29 -10.61
C THR A 109 0.42 -15.65 -10.20
N ASP A 110 0.43 -14.43 -9.69
CA ASP A 110 -0.78 -13.71 -9.31
C ASP A 110 -1.62 -13.36 -10.55
N SER A 111 -2.73 -14.07 -10.73
CA SER A 111 -3.60 -13.89 -11.88
C SER A 111 -4.24 -12.51 -11.94
N GLU A 112 -4.54 -11.90 -10.79
CA GLU A 112 -5.19 -10.60 -10.74
C GLU A 112 -4.26 -9.50 -11.26
N VAL A 113 -2.98 -9.54 -10.87
CA VAL A 113 -1.98 -8.60 -11.36
C VAL A 113 -1.62 -8.85 -12.83
N VAL A 114 -1.58 -10.11 -13.27
CA VAL A 114 -1.38 -10.44 -14.69
C VAL A 114 -2.53 -9.87 -15.55
N GLU A 115 -3.77 -10.06 -15.13
CA GLU A 115 -4.93 -9.50 -15.82
C GLU A 115 -4.89 -7.96 -15.81
N ALA A 116 -4.54 -7.34 -14.68
CA ALA A 116 -4.41 -5.88 -14.58
C ALA A 116 -3.35 -5.32 -15.52
N LYS A 117 -2.19 -5.98 -15.58
CA LYS A 117 -1.14 -5.67 -16.54
C LYS A 117 -1.66 -5.73 -17.99
N GLU A 118 -2.30 -6.83 -18.37
CA GLU A 118 -2.81 -7.03 -19.74
C GLU A 118 -3.93 -6.05 -20.12
N ARG A 119 -4.75 -5.62 -19.14
CA ARG A 119 -5.76 -4.58 -19.36
C ARG A 119 -5.10 -3.26 -19.69
N VAL A 120 -4.18 -2.82 -18.83
CA VAL A 120 -3.47 -1.52 -18.98
C VAL A 120 -2.62 -1.50 -20.24
N GLU A 121 -1.96 -2.60 -20.61
CA GLU A 121 -1.15 -2.70 -21.83
C GLU A 121 -1.96 -2.46 -23.11
N LYS A 122 -3.27 -2.76 -23.12
CA LYS A 122 -4.16 -2.50 -24.26
C LYS A 122 -4.61 -1.03 -24.36
N LEU A 123 -4.38 -0.23 -23.33
CA LEU A 123 -4.83 1.17 -23.23
C LEU A 123 -3.72 2.18 -23.58
N ILE A 124 -2.49 1.71 -23.82
CA ILE A 124 -1.31 2.49 -24.24
C ILE A 124 -1.14 2.38 -25.75
#